data_AF-A0A835I262-F1
#
_entry.id   AF-A0A835I262-F1
#
_cell.length_a   1.000
_cell.length_b   1.000
_cell.length_c   1.000
_cell.angle_alpha   90.00
_cell.angle_beta   90.00
_cell.angle_gamma   90.00
#
_symmetry.space_group_name_H-M   'P 1'
#
loop_
_entity.id
_entity.type
_entity.pdbx_description
1 polymer ?
#
loop_
_entity_poly.entity_id
_entity_poly.type
_entity_poly.pdbx_seq_one_letter_code
_entity_poly.pdbx_strand_id
1 'polypeptide(L)'
;MLWNSYICPRTAALAWKLCHKVAATEPSAQRKGVKLASMCPCCRNNVEEITNLLWECSHAKKLWDWVSNRFHVQHNFNSLPQAKAKMKNGRTLLSHIWNAAIIGGLVGLWKHRNRMIFEARQEGIFGFL
;
A
#
# COMPACT_ATOMS: atom_id res chain seq x y z
N MET A 1 0.44 11.03 13.58
CA MET A 1 1.61 10.23 14.01
C MET A 1 1.40 8.75 13.65
N LEU A 2 2.39 8.14 13.00
CA LEU A 2 2.43 6.73 12.57
C LEU A 2 3.13 5.81 13.58
N TRP A 3 3.64 6.38 14.66
CA TRP A 3 4.33 5.66 15.72
C TRP A 3 3.31 4.94 16.60
N ASN A 4 3.38 3.61 16.57
CA ASN A 4 2.64 2.72 17.43
C ASN A 4 3.68 1.72 18.00
N SER A 5 3.78 1.61 19.32
CA SER A 5 4.73 0.72 20.00
C SER A 5 4.53 -0.76 19.62
N TYR A 6 3.34 -1.11 19.10
CA TYR A 6 3.00 -2.45 18.64
C TYR A 6 3.39 -2.73 17.17
N ILE A 7 4.03 -1.78 16.48
CA ILE A 7 4.44 -1.94 15.08
C ILE A 7 5.97 -1.87 15.00
N CYS A 8 6.58 -2.87 14.35
CA CYS A 8 8.02 -2.88 14.12
C CYS A 8 8.48 -1.56 13.45
N PRO A 9 9.54 -0.89 13.96
CA PRO A 9 10.01 0.39 13.42
C PRO A 9 10.26 0.39 11.92
N ARG A 10 10.73 -0.75 11.38
CA ARG A 10 10.96 -0.92 9.93
C ARG A 10 9.66 -0.83 9.12
N THR A 11 8.58 -1.42 9.62
CA THR A 11 7.25 -1.38 9.01
C THR A 11 6.66 0.02 9.09
N ALA A 12 6.79 0.68 10.24
CA ALA A 12 6.34 2.05 10.44
C ALA A 12 7.10 3.04 9.53
N ALA A 13 8.42 2.89 9.39
CA ALA A 13 9.24 3.71 8.51
C ALA A 13 8.89 3.50 7.04
N LEU A 14 8.61 2.26 6.62
CA LEU A 14 8.16 1.99 5.25
C LEU A 14 6.78 2.58 4.97
N ALA A 15 5.82 2.39 5.88
CA ALA A 15 4.50 3.02 5.77
C ALA A 15 4.60 4.55 5.73
N TRP A 16 5.48 5.15 6.52
CA TRP A 16 5.76 6.58 6.46
C TRP A 16 6.28 6.99 5.08
N LYS A 17 7.28 6.28 4.53
CA LYS A 17 7.78 6.54 3.17
C LYS A 17 6.68 6.41 2.12
N LEU A 18 5.79 5.43 2.26
CA LEU A 18 4.65 5.22 1.34
C LEU A 18 3.64 6.37 1.41
N CYS A 19 3.23 6.75 2.62
CA CYS A 19 2.23 7.80 2.82
C CYS A 19 2.74 9.20 2.42
N HIS A 20 4.04 9.46 2.55
CA HIS A 20 4.65 10.71 2.10
C HIS A 20 5.06 10.70 0.61
N LYS A 21 4.70 9.65 -0.14
CA LYS A 21 5.10 9.45 -1.55
C LYS A 21 6.63 9.51 -1.78
N VAL A 22 7.41 9.21 -0.74
CA VAL A 22 8.89 9.17 -0.76
C VAL A 22 9.39 7.76 -1.11
N ALA A 23 8.54 6.74 -0.95
CA ALA A 23 8.81 5.41 -1.48
C ALA A 23 8.88 5.48 -3.01
N ALA A 24 9.93 4.87 -3.58
CA ALA A 24 10.25 4.96 -5.00
C ALA A 24 9.15 4.30 -5.84
N THR A 25 8.13 5.08 -6.19
CA THR A 25 7.17 4.74 -7.24
C THR A 25 7.54 5.42 -8.53
N GLU A 26 6.95 4.92 -9.60
CA GLU A 26 7.16 5.34 -10.98
C GLU A 26 7.37 6.85 -11.20
N PRO A 27 6.62 7.79 -10.57
CA PRO A 27 6.86 9.23 -10.75
C PRO A 27 8.19 9.74 -10.17
N SER A 28 8.76 9.02 -9.21
CA SER A 28 10.08 9.30 -8.62
C SER A 28 11.23 8.58 -9.35
N ALA A 29 10.93 7.52 -10.11
CA ALA A 29 11.88 6.87 -11.01
C ALA A 29 11.97 7.61 -12.37
N GLN A 30 10.84 8.14 -12.89
CA GLN A 30 10.82 8.98 -14.08
C GLN A 30 11.59 10.29 -13.89
N ARG A 31 11.54 10.89 -12.69
CA ARG A 31 12.40 12.04 -12.33
C ARG A 31 13.89 11.72 -12.32
N LYS A 32 14.26 10.44 -12.28
CA LYS A 32 15.64 9.95 -12.45
C LYS A 32 15.94 9.46 -13.87
N GLY A 33 15.10 9.81 -14.86
CA GLY A 33 15.33 9.49 -16.28
C GLY A 33 14.89 8.09 -16.71
N VAL A 34 14.26 7.30 -15.83
CA VAL A 34 13.76 5.96 -16.20
C VAL A 34 12.35 6.10 -16.77
N LYS A 35 12.22 6.10 -18.11
CA LYS A 35 10.92 6.00 -18.79
C LYS A 35 10.32 4.61 -18.58
N LEU A 36 9.47 4.48 -17.58
CA LEU A 36 8.50 3.39 -17.48
C LEU A 36 7.17 4.07 -17.19
N ALA A 37 6.25 4.06 -18.17
CA ALA A 37 4.84 4.27 -17.95
C ALA A 37 4.25 2.87 -17.75
N SER A 38 4.36 2.32 -16.53
CA SER A 38 3.98 0.95 -16.27
C SER A 38 2.56 0.94 -15.71
N MET A 39 1.74 0.07 -16.28
CA MET A 39 0.47 -0.30 -15.67
C MET A 39 0.75 -0.87 -14.27
N CYS A 40 -0.10 -0.56 -13.30
CA CYS A 40 -0.02 -1.09 -11.94
C CYS A 40 0.19 -2.61 -11.98
N PRO A 41 1.30 -3.15 -11.44
CA PRO A 41 1.61 -4.58 -11.52
C PRO A 41 0.55 -5.49 -10.89
N CYS A 42 -0.23 -4.94 -9.94
CA CYS A 42 -1.24 -5.68 -9.18
C CYS A 42 -2.61 -5.78 -9.89
N CYS A 43 -3.01 -4.77 -10.68
CA CYS A 43 -4.29 -4.80 -11.42
C CYS A 43 -4.16 -4.76 -12.93
N ARG A 44 -2.99 -4.38 -13.46
CA ARG A 44 -2.68 -4.20 -14.89
C ARG A 44 -3.66 -3.30 -15.66
N ASN A 45 -4.45 -2.49 -14.96
CA ASN A 45 -5.55 -1.74 -15.56
C ASN A 45 -5.42 -0.22 -15.41
N ASN A 46 -4.68 0.24 -14.40
CA ASN A 46 -4.51 1.66 -14.10
C ASN A 46 -3.03 2.04 -14.12
N VAL A 47 -2.72 3.31 -14.37
CA VAL A 47 -1.35 3.86 -14.26
C VAL A 47 -0.79 3.62 -12.85
N GLU A 48 0.49 3.27 -12.74
CA GLU A 48 1.14 3.03 -11.45
C GLU A 48 1.39 4.35 -10.68
N GLU A 49 0.41 4.76 -9.88
CA GLU A 49 0.58 5.77 -8.84
C GLU A 49 0.52 5.12 -7.44
N ILE A 50 1.26 5.64 -6.45
CA ILE A 50 1.15 5.20 -5.04
C ILE A 50 -0.28 5.20 -4.57
N THR A 51 -1.03 6.26 -4.86
CA THR A 51 -2.41 6.42 -4.40
C THR A 51 -3.28 5.29 -4.97
N ASN A 52 -3.17 5.05 -6.29
CA ASN A 52 -3.88 3.97 -6.95
C ASN A 52 -3.45 2.60 -6.40
N LEU A 53 -2.16 2.32 -6.29
CA LEU A 53 -1.64 1.06 -5.75
C LEU A 53 -2.15 0.78 -4.31
N LEU A 54 -2.18 1.80 -3.47
CA LEU A 54 -2.50 1.65 -2.05
C LEU A 54 -4.00 1.68 -1.75
N TRP A 55 -4.82 2.33 -2.58
CA TRP A 55 -6.23 2.59 -2.23
C TRP A 55 -7.23 2.28 -3.34
N GLU A 56 -6.91 2.55 -4.60
CA GLU A 56 -7.93 2.59 -5.67
C GLU A 56 -7.89 1.37 -6.61
N CYS A 57 -6.74 0.71 -6.67
CA CYS A 57 -6.50 -0.53 -7.40
C CYS A 57 -7.49 -1.61 -6.96
N SER A 58 -7.97 -2.44 -7.88
CA SER A 58 -8.91 -3.52 -7.58
C SER A 58 -8.41 -4.49 -6.50
N HIS A 59 -7.11 -4.75 -6.46
CA HIS A 59 -6.48 -5.54 -5.40
C HIS A 59 -6.52 -4.84 -4.04
N ALA A 60 -6.23 -3.53 -4.02
CA ALA A 60 -6.31 -2.72 -2.81
C ALA A 60 -7.75 -2.64 -2.29
N LYS A 61 -8.72 -2.40 -3.17
CA LYS A 61 -10.15 -2.37 -2.82
C LYS A 61 -10.60 -3.66 -2.15
N LYS A 62 -10.27 -4.82 -2.74
CA LYS A 62 -10.57 -6.14 -2.14
C LYS A 62 -9.96 -6.30 -0.75
N LEU A 63 -8.71 -5.87 -0.55
CA LEU A 63 -8.06 -5.92 0.75
C LEU A 63 -8.80 -5.04 1.76
N TRP A 64 -9.11 -3.80 1.38
CA TRP A 64 -9.77 -2.85 2.27
C TRP A 64 -11.23 -3.19 2.55
N ASP A 65 -11.94 -3.79 1.61
CA ASP A 65 -13.27 -4.37 1.84
C ASP A 65 -13.18 -5.47 2.89
N TRP A 66 -12.22 -6.39 2.76
CA TRP A 66 -12.01 -7.48 3.72
C TRP A 66 -11.67 -6.95 5.12
N VAL A 67 -10.73 -5.98 5.22
CA VAL A 67 -10.37 -5.34 6.49
C VAL A 67 -11.59 -4.63 7.07
N SER A 68 -12.26 -3.78 6.30
CA SER A 68 -13.43 -3.02 6.74
C SER A 68 -14.55 -3.91 7.29
N ASN A 69 -14.84 -5.02 6.59
CA ASN A 69 -15.81 -6.01 7.03
C ASN A 69 -15.42 -6.65 8.37
N ARG A 70 -14.13 -6.93 8.60
CA ARG A 70 -13.66 -7.55 9.85
C ARG A 70 -13.79 -6.65 11.06
N PHE A 71 -13.75 -5.32 10.86
CA PHE A 71 -13.89 -4.32 11.92
C PHE A 71 -15.28 -3.68 11.97
N HIS A 72 -16.23 -4.15 11.14
CA HIS A 72 -17.57 -3.56 11.01
C HIS A 72 -17.54 -2.05 10.70
N VAL A 73 -16.60 -1.64 9.85
CA VAL A 73 -16.40 -0.27 9.39
C VAL A 73 -16.81 -0.19 7.92
N GLN A 74 -17.34 0.95 7.47
CA GLN A 74 -17.59 1.16 6.04
C GLN A 74 -16.29 1.44 5.28
N HIS A 75 -16.10 0.75 4.15
CA HIS A 75 -15.01 1.02 3.21
C HIS A 75 -15.35 2.21 2.32
N ASN A 76 -15.16 3.41 2.84
CA ASN A 76 -15.28 4.68 2.12
C ASN A 76 -14.12 5.60 2.48
N PHE A 77 -12.90 5.09 2.30
CA PHE A 77 -11.65 5.80 2.50
C PHE A 77 -10.69 5.52 1.35
N ASN A 78 -9.99 6.55 0.89
CA ASN A 78 -8.97 6.43 -0.17
C ASN A 78 -7.62 7.04 0.23
N SER A 79 -7.43 7.31 1.53
CA SER A 79 -6.22 7.89 2.06
C SER A 79 -6.01 7.48 3.52
N LEU A 80 -4.75 7.52 3.98
CA LEU A 80 -4.41 7.18 5.35
C LEU A 80 -5.18 8.03 6.39
N PRO A 81 -5.31 9.37 6.24
CA PRO A 81 -6.07 10.17 7.20
C PRO A 81 -7.54 9.75 7.29
N GLN A 82 -8.19 9.47 6.16
CA GLN A 82 -9.58 9.01 6.13
C GLN A 82 -9.74 7.61 6.76
N ALA A 83 -8.82 6.69 6.45
CA ALA A 83 -8.82 5.35 7.03
C ALA A 83 -8.62 5.38 8.56
N LYS A 84 -7.70 6.23 9.05
CA LYS A 84 -7.52 6.45 10.49
C LYS A 84 -8.72 7.13 11.12
N ALA A 85 -9.42 8.02 10.42
CA ALA A 85 -10.61 8.70 10.94
C ALA A 85 -11.79 7.76 11.19
N LYS A 86 -11.83 6.58 10.56
CA LYS A 86 -12.89 5.57 10.78
C LYS A 86 -12.93 5.01 12.19
N MET A 87 -11.81 5.07 12.89
CA MET A 87 -11.74 4.68 14.28
C MET A 87 -11.03 5.78 15.04
N LYS A 88 -11.73 6.41 15.99
CA LYS A 88 -11.12 7.46 16.82
C LYS A 88 -9.79 6.92 17.38
N ASN A 89 -8.74 7.74 17.36
CA ASN A 89 -7.47 7.46 18.03
C ASN A 89 -7.74 7.43 19.56
N GLY A 90 -8.32 6.35 20.04
CA GLY A 90 -8.53 6.06 21.46
C GLY A 90 -7.40 5.19 22.00
N ARG A 91 -7.34 5.03 23.33
CA ARG A 91 -6.41 4.10 24.00
C ARG A 91 -6.91 2.65 24.02
N THR A 92 -7.95 2.34 23.23
CA THR A 92 -8.55 1.02 23.23
C THR A 92 -7.70 0.05 22.42
N LEU A 93 -7.68 -1.22 22.81
CA LEU A 93 -6.99 -2.27 22.04
C LEU A 93 -7.46 -2.29 20.57
N LEU A 94 -8.76 -2.10 20.34
CA LEU A 94 -9.35 -2.08 19.01
C LEU A 94 -8.76 -0.98 18.11
N SER A 95 -8.51 0.23 18.63
CA SER A 95 -7.90 1.31 17.85
C SER A 95 -6.45 1.00 17.46
N HIS A 96 -5.70 0.32 18.34
CA HIS A 96 -4.34 -0.12 18.05
C HIS A 96 -4.31 -1.20 16.98
N ILE A 97 -5.20 -2.19 17.07
CA ILE A 97 -5.33 -3.25 16.07
C ILE A 97 -5.77 -2.66 14.73
N TRP A 98 -6.73 -1.74 14.70
CA TRP A 98 -7.13 -1.05 13.46
C TRP A 98 -5.96 -0.32 12.82
N ASN A 99 -5.23 0.48 13.59
CA ASN A 99 -4.06 1.20 13.09
C ASN A 99 -2.97 0.24 12.56
N ALA A 100 -2.74 -0.89 13.25
CA ALA A 100 -1.82 -1.92 12.79
C ALA A 100 -2.30 -2.60 11.51
N ALA A 101 -3.61 -2.86 11.36
CA ALA A 101 -4.20 -3.42 10.15
C ALA A 101 -4.05 -2.48 8.96
N ILE A 102 -4.31 -1.18 9.14
CA ILE A 102 -4.11 -0.17 8.08
C ILE A 102 -2.63 -0.10 7.68
N ILE A 103 -1.72 0.04 8.64
CA ILE A 103 -0.28 0.14 8.35
C ILE A 103 0.24 -1.17 7.72
N GLY A 104 -0.17 -2.31 8.24
CA GLY A 104 0.16 -3.64 7.72
C GLY A 104 -0.36 -3.85 6.30
N GLY A 105 -1.59 -3.43 6.01
CA GLY A 105 -2.19 -3.51 4.68
C GLY A 105 -1.42 -2.68 3.64
N LEU A 106 -1.04 -1.44 3.99
CA LEU A 106 -0.23 -0.59 3.10
C LEU A 106 1.13 -1.22 2.77
N VAL A 107 1.82 -1.74 3.79
CA VAL A 107 3.11 -2.43 3.61
C VAL A 107 2.95 -3.75 2.85
N GLY A 108 1.86 -4.47 3.10
CA GLY A 108 1.51 -5.71 2.41
C GLY A 108 1.30 -5.48 0.92
N LEU A 109 0.49 -4.49 0.54
CA LEU A 109 0.28 -4.08 -0.85
C LEU A 109 1.60 -3.70 -1.54
N TRP A 110 2.44 -2.92 -0.86
CA TRP A 110 3.75 -2.56 -1.39
C TRP A 110 4.66 -3.77 -1.63
N LYS A 111 4.74 -4.69 -0.67
CA LYS A 111 5.53 -5.91 -0.80
C LYS A 111 5.00 -6.80 -1.92
N HIS A 112 3.68 -6.93 -2.02
CA HIS A 112 3.04 -7.69 -3.08
C HIS A 112 3.37 -7.11 -4.46
N ARG A 113 3.29 -5.79 -4.64
CA ARG A 113 3.74 -5.11 -5.87
C ARG A 113 5.20 -5.41 -6.21
N ASN A 114 6.11 -5.37 -5.22
CA ASN A 114 7.52 -5.64 -5.46
C ASN A 114 7.77 -7.11 -5.86
N ARG A 115 7.02 -8.06 -5.28
CA ARG A 115 7.05 -9.46 -5.68
C ARG A 115 6.64 -9.63 -7.15
N MET A 116 5.52 -9.03 -7.56
CA MET A 116 5.03 -9.10 -8.94
C MET A 116 6.04 -8.57 -9.96
N ILE A 117 6.74 -7.47 -9.65
CA ILE A 117 7.79 -6.93 -10.53
C ILE A 117 9.01 -7.84 -10.59
N PHE A 118 9.40 -8.42 -9.45
CA PHE A 118 10.54 -9.32 -9.39
C PHE A 118 10.28 -10.58 -10.22
N GLU A 119 9.09 -11.16 -10.11
CA GLU A 119 8.65 -12.33 -10.89
C GLU A 119 8.59 -12.01 -12.39
N ALA A 120 7.97 -10.89 -12.78
CA ALA A 120 7.92 -10.45 -14.18
C ALA A 120 9.31 -10.21 -14.80
N ARG A 121 10.29 -9.76 -14.00
CA ARG A 121 11.67 -9.62 -14.45
C ARG A 121 12.36 -10.96 -14.66
N GLN A 122 12.04 -11.98 -13.88
CA GLN A 122 12.59 -13.32 -14.08
C GLN A 122 12.02 -13.98 -15.34
N GLU A 123 10.71 -13.92 -15.56
CA GLU A 123 10.07 -14.45 -16.77
C GLU A 123 10.57 -13.76 -18.05
N GLY A 124 10.78 -12.44 -18.00
CA GLY A 124 11.37 -11.70 -19.12
C GLY A 124 12.84 -12.04 -19.42
N ILE A 125 13.58 -12.62 -18.47
CA ILE A 125 14.96 -13.10 -18.69
C ILE A 125 14.95 -14.51 -19.29
N PHE A 126 13.98 -15.36 -18.91
CA PHE A 126 13.83 -16.72 -19.44
C PHE A 126 13.14 -16.77 -20.81
N GLY A 127 12.41 -15.73 -21.24
CA GLY A 127 11.81 -15.66 -22.57
C GLY A 127 12.78 -15.38 -23.74
N PHE A 128 14.07 -15.19 -23.45
CA PHE A 128 15.14 -14.97 -24.45
C PHE A 128 16.17 -16.12 -24.49
N LEU A 129 15.91 -17.23 -23.80
CA LEU A 129 16.68 -18.47 -23.85
C LEU A 129 15.80 -19.61 -24.38
#